data_AF-A0AAJ8JU40-F1
#
_entry.id   AF-A0AAJ8JU40-F1
#
_cell.length_a   1.000
_cell.length_b   1.000
_cell.length_c   1.000
_cell.angle_alpha   90.00
_cell.angle_beta   90.00
_cell.angle_gamma   90.00
#
_symmetry.space_group_name_H-M   'P 1'
#
loop_
_entity.id
_entity.type
_entity.pdbx_description
1 polymer ?
#
loop_
_entity_poly.entity_id
_entity_poly.type
_entity_poly.pdbx_seq_one_letter_code
_entity_poly.pdbx_strand_id
1 'polypeptide(L)'
;MSKTLEQFPNHNGIAEGDFAEYSYNEEQSESQDISEEGWKTLAKIVRDVGPSLVCDEELKDLAAAEIAVNVKDAERAARVDKLRDELRQLTKQYGQAASAAQRPPSHPSPAEHDAQVHLLEQQQYSAGKQLNEEQTVLSKKEVELGGWKAAKEEVAKVEAYSSTADWSRIRLKLFMEAGISFVPPKDSTSASKVLIRNDAKEDVHSVVIDSSRSKSYTANLIWSLASDQ
;
A
#
# COMPACT_ATOMS: atom_id res chain seq x y z
N MET A 1 4.20 2.04 34.13
CA MET A 1 3.62 0.71 34.40
C MET A 1 4.75 -0.30 34.40
N SER A 2 5.18 -0.66 35.62
CA SER A 2 6.39 -1.41 35.91
C SER A 2 6.25 -2.87 35.45
N LYS A 3 7.21 -3.34 34.66
CA LYS A 3 7.32 -4.75 34.30
C LYS A 3 7.88 -5.54 35.48
N THR A 4 7.15 -6.60 35.83
CA THR A 4 7.48 -7.68 36.73
C THR A 4 8.81 -8.31 36.31
N LEU A 5 9.79 -8.28 37.23
CA LEU A 5 11.02 -9.04 37.14
C LEU A 5 10.69 -10.45 37.63
N GLU A 6 10.62 -11.43 36.73
CA GLU A 6 10.55 -12.85 37.12
C GLU A 6 11.87 -13.21 37.82
N GLN A 7 11.78 -13.44 39.12
CA GLN A 7 12.85 -14.03 39.92
C GLN A 7 12.93 -15.53 39.60
N PHE A 8 14.05 -15.96 39.02
CA PHE A 8 14.41 -17.37 39.00
C PHE A 8 14.71 -17.86 40.42
N PRO A 9 14.29 -19.09 40.81
CA PRO A 9 14.59 -19.61 42.13
C PRO A 9 16.08 -19.94 42.24
N ASN A 10 16.74 -19.32 43.21
CA ASN A 10 18.07 -19.70 43.68
C ASN A 10 18.00 -21.12 44.26
N HIS A 11 18.44 -22.13 43.50
CA HIS A 11 18.72 -23.46 44.06
C HIS A 11 20.11 -23.44 44.72
N ASN A 12 20.19 -22.79 45.88
CA ASN A 12 21.25 -23.04 46.85
C ASN A 12 20.59 -23.67 48.09
N GLY A 13 20.20 -24.93 47.92
CA GLY A 13 19.87 -25.82 49.03
C GLY A 13 21.05 -26.77 49.22
N ILE A 14 22.12 -26.30 49.84
CA ILE A 14 23.07 -27.20 50.48
C ILE A 14 22.31 -27.73 51.68
N ALA A 15 21.94 -29.01 51.61
CA ALA A 15 21.34 -29.70 52.74
C ALA A 15 22.34 -29.66 53.89
N GLU A 16 21.99 -28.94 54.96
CA GLU A 16 22.59 -29.11 56.29
C GLU A 16 22.23 -30.52 56.75
N GLY A 17 23.05 -31.49 56.33
CA GLY A 17 23.06 -32.83 56.89
C GLY A 17 23.98 -32.82 58.10
N ASP A 18 23.42 -33.24 59.24
CA ASP A 18 24.05 -33.42 60.55
C ASP A 18 25.56 -33.72 60.46
N PHE A 19 26.36 -32.69 60.78
CA PHE A 19 27.76 -32.90 61.12
C PHE A 19 27.79 -33.45 62.55
N ALA A 20 27.56 -34.76 62.68
CA ALA A 20 27.77 -35.46 63.93
C ALA A 20 29.26 -35.30 64.29
N GLU A 21 29.50 -34.47 65.29
CA GLU A 21 30.77 -34.29 65.98
C GLU A 21 31.23 -35.66 66.49
N TYR A 22 32.11 -36.33 65.73
CA TYR A 22 32.78 -37.53 66.19
C TYR A 22 33.81 -37.12 67.25
N SER A 23 33.34 -36.96 68.47
CA SER A 23 34.17 -36.99 69.67
C SER A 23 34.83 -38.36 69.74
N TYR A 24 36.15 -38.39 69.62
CA TYR A 24 36.96 -39.58 69.89
C TYR A 24 36.81 -39.93 71.37
N ASN A 25 36.02 -40.95 71.68
CA ASN A 25 35.96 -41.50 73.04
C ASN A 25 37.29 -42.21 73.34
N GLU A 26 38.15 -41.52 74.09
CA GLU A 26 39.46 -41.99 74.54
C GLU A 26 39.35 -42.83 75.83
N GLU A 27 38.28 -43.62 75.96
CA GLU A 27 38.05 -44.50 77.12
C GLU A 27 37.51 -45.85 76.67
N GLN A 28 38.38 -46.64 76.05
CA GLN A 28 38.38 -48.12 76.08
C GLN A 28 39.62 -48.63 75.36
N SER A 29 40.80 -48.34 75.93
CA SER A 29 41.98 -49.17 75.72
C SER A 29 42.08 -50.17 76.88
N GLU A 30 41.01 -50.96 77.09
CA GLU A 30 41.17 -52.24 77.77
C GLU A 30 41.94 -53.13 76.81
N SER A 31 43.18 -53.47 77.17
CA SER A 31 43.92 -54.56 76.55
C SER A 31 43.11 -55.84 76.77
N GLN A 32 42.21 -56.17 75.84
CA GLN A 32 41.65 -57.50 75.73
C GLN A 32 42.82 -58.41 75.37
N ASP A 33 43.35 -59.12 76.36
CA ASP A 33 44.22 -60.26 76.13
C ASP A 33 43.41 -61.30 75.35
N ILE A 34 43.50 -61.23 74.02
CA ILE A 34 42.89 -62.19 73.11
C ILE A 34 43.46 -63.56 73.50
N SER A 35 42.58 -64.51 73.83
CA SER A 35 43.01 -65.87 74.16
C SER A 35 43.80 -66.47 73.00
N GLU A 36 44.70 -67.42 73.28
CA GLU A 36 45.53 -68.05 72.25
C GLU A 36 44.69 -68.67 71.11
N GLU A 37 43.46 -69.09 71.41
CA GLU A 37 42.47 -69.57 70.46
C GLU A 37 41.84 -68.45 69.63
N GLY A 38 41.56 -67.27 70.23
CA GLY A 38 41.13 -66.06 69.52
C GLY A 38 42.20 -65.53 68.55
N TRP A 39 43.48 -65.63 68.91
CA TRP A 39 44.58 -65.30 68.00
C TRP A 39 44.66 -66.29 66.83
N LYS A 40 44.43 -67.58 67.07
CA LYS A 40 44.42 -68.60 66.01
C LYS A 40 43.26 -68.44 65.04
N THR A 41 42.06 -68.07 65.53
CA THR A 41 40.90 -67.80 64.66
C THR A 41 41.09 -66.54 63.84
N LEU A 42 41.56 -65.45 64.45
CA LEU A 42 41.87 -64.21 63.73
C LEU A 42 42.98 -64.43 62.70
N ALA A 43 44.06 -65.14 63.06
CA ALA A 43 45.12 -65.49 62.12
C ALA A 43 44.63 -66.38 60.97
N LYS A 44 43.64 -67.25 61.22
CA LYS A 44 43.00 -68.04 60.16
C LYS A 44 42.18 -67.13 59.24
N ILE A 45 41.37 -66.24 59.78
CA ILE A 45 40.57 -65.29 58.99
C ILE A 45 41.48 -64.38 58.15
N VAL A 46 42.53 -63.81 58.74
CA VAL A 46 43.49 -62.95 58.02
C VAL A 46 44.22 -63.74 56.93
N ARG A 47 44.55 -65.01 57.17
CA ARG A 47 45.16 -65.88 56.16
C ARG A 47 44.19 -66.24 55.03
N ASP A 48 42.93 -66.46 55.35
CA ASP A 48 41.90 -66.85 54.40
C ASP A 48 41.43 -65.65 53.54
N VAL A 49 41.38 -64.45 54.14
CA VAL A 49 40.92 -63.21 53.49
C VAL A 49 42.06 -62.42 52.84
N GLY A 50 43.29 -62.51 53.36
CA GLY A 50 44.45 -61.77 52.85
C GLY A 50 44.67 -61.92 51.33
N PRO A 51 44.62 -63.13 50.75
CA PRO A 51 44.73 -63.33 49.30
C PRO A 51 43.52 -62.83 48.49
N SER A 52 42.36 -62.65 49.12
CA SER A 52 41.16 -62.11 48.46
C SER A 52 41.17 -60.58 48.39
N LEU A 53 42.01 -59.92 49.20
CA LEU A 53 42.22 -58.48 49.19
C LEU A 53 43.37 -58.14 48.24
N VAL A 54 43.14 -58.32 46.93
CA VAL A 54 44.10 -57.91 45.90
C VAL A 54 43.90 -56.42 45.60
N CYS A 55 44.49 -55.56 46.43
CA CYS A 55 44.39 -54.10 46.30
C CYS A 55 44.91 -53.57 44.94
N ASP A 56 45.80 -54.31 44.28
CA ASP A 56 46.36 -53.91 42.99
C ASP A 56 45.34 -53.95 41.84
N GLU A 57 44.37 -54.86 41.88
CA GLU A 57 43.29 -54.92 40.87
C GLU A 57 42.30 -53.77 41.09
N GLU A 58 41.87 -53.56 42.34
CA GLU A 58 40.98 -52.44 42.70
C GLU A 58 41.61 -51.07 42.38
N LEU A 59 42.93 -50.93 42.55
CA LEU A 59 43.63 -49.70 42.20
C LEU A 59 43.68 -49.47 40.68
N LYS A 60 43.79 -50.53 39.88
CA LYS A 60 43.69 -50.42 38.40
C LYS A 60 42.27 -50.03 37.98
N ASP A 61 41.25 -50.61 38.61
CA ASP A 61 39.85 -50.30 38.32
C ASP A 61 39.51 -48.86 38.70
N LEU A 62 40.02 -48.38 39.84
CA LEU A 62 39.90 -46.98 40.24
C LEU A 62 40.62 -46.04 39.26
N ALA A 63 41.84 -46.38 38.84
CA ALA A 63 42.56 -45.60 37.83
C ALA A 63 41.82 -45.58 36.48
N ALA A 64 41.24 -46.71 36.07
CA ALA A 64 40.42 -46.80 34.86
C ALA A 64 39.13 -45.96 34.98
N ALA A 65 38.49 -45.97 36.15
CA ALA A 65 37.32 -45.15 36.42
C ALA A 65 37.65 -43.65 36.40
N GLU A 66 38.78 -43.24 36.98
CA GLU A 66 39.25 -41.85 36.95
C GLU A 66 39.50 -41.39 35.50
N ILE A 67 40.17 -42.21 34.69
CA ILE A 67 40.38 -41.93 33.26
C ILE A 67 39.04 -41.80 32.54
N ALA A 68 38.09 -42.71 32.79
CA ALA A 68 36.78 -42.68 32.17
C ALA A 68 35.98 -41.41 32.52
N VAL A 69 36.05 -40.96 33.79
CA VAL A 69 35.43 -39.72 34.24
C VAL A 69 36.09 -38.51 33.57
N ASN A 70 37.42 -38.44 33.57
CA ASN A 70 38.17 -37.36 32.94
C ASN A 70 37.86 -37.24 31.43
N VAL A 71 37.73 -38.38 30.74
CA VAL A 71 37.31 -38.40 29.32
C VAL A 71 35.89 -37.86 29.17
N LYS A 72 34.96 -38.26 30.04
CA LYS A 72 33.57 -37.78 29.98
C LYS A 72 33.44 -36.30 30.27
N ASP A 73 34.22 -35.77 31.20
CA ASP A 73 34.22 -34.35 31.51
C ASP A 73 34.85 -33.52 30.40
N ALA A 74 35.90 -34.02 29.74
CA ALA A 74 36.44 -33.42 28.53
C ALA A 74 35.40 -33.39 27.38
N GLU A 75 34.65 -34.49 27.17
CA GLU A 75 33.56 -34.52 26.19
C GLU A 75 32.43 -33.52 26.53
N ARG A 76 32.07 -33.41 27.82
CA ARG A 76 31.05 -32.45 28.28
C ARG A 76 31.51 -31.01 28.06
N ALA A 77 32.75 -30.69 28.44
CA ALA A 77 33.33 -29.37 28.21
C ALA A 77 33.33 -29.01 26.72
N ALA A 78 33.79 -29.93 25.86
CA ALA A 78 33.78 -29.75 24.41
C ALA A 78 32.37 -29.54 23.84
N ARG A 79 31.35 -30.26 24.35
CA ARG A 79 29.96 -30.05 23.95
C ARG A 79 29.43 -28.67 24.38
N VAL A 80 29.71 -28.26 25.62
CA VAL A 80 29.29 -26.95 26.12
C VAL A 80 29.93 -25.82 25.32
N ASP A 81 31.20 -25.95 24.96
CA ASP A 81 31.89 -24.93 24.18
C ASP A 81 31.35 -24.84 22.74
N LYS A 82 31.06 -25.99 22.11
CA LYS A 82 30.35 -26.01 20.81
C LYS A 82 29.00 -25.31 20.88
N LEU A 83 28.18 -25.62 21.89
CA LEU A 83 26.87 -24.99 22.08
C LEU A 83 26.98 -23.49 22.32
N ARG A 84 28.01 -23.04 23.06
CA ARG A 84 28.28 -21.60 23.27
C ARG A 84 28.64 -20.90 21.97
N ASP A 85 29.47 -21.53 21.15
CA ASP A 85 29.87 -20.97 19.86
C ASP A 85 28.70 -20.96 18.86
N GLU A 86 27.88 -21.99 18.83
CA GLU A 86 26.61 -22.02 18.07
C GLU A 86 25.67 -20.89 18.52
N LEU A 87 25.48 -20.70 19.83
CA LEU A 87 24.65 -19.62 20.37
C LEU A 87 25.20 -18.25 19.96
N ARG A 88 26.52 -18.04 20.03
CA ARG A 88 27.16 -16.80 19.57
C ARG A 88 26.95 -16.56 18.08
N GLN A 89 27.06 -17.59 17.24
CA GLN A 89 26.80 -17.50 15.81
C GLN A 89 25.34 -17.14 15.54
N LEU A 90 24.40 -17.83 16.19
CA LEU A 90 22.97 -17.60 16.03
C LEU A 90 22.57 -16.20 16.50
N THR A 91 23.17 -15.70 17.58
CA THR A 91 22.96 -14.32 18.07
C THR A 91 23.44 -13.28 17.06
N LYS A 92 24.60 -13.51 16.42
CA LYS A 92 25.11 -12.62 15.37
C LYS A 92 24.18 -12.63 14.14
N GLN A 93 23.73 -13.81 13.71
CA GLN A 93 22.78 -13.95 12.60
C GLN A 93 21.45 -13.26 12.92
N TYR A 94 20.93 -13.44 14.14
CA TYR A 94 19.73 -12.74 14.61
C TYR A 94 19.92 -11.22 14.58
N GLY A 95 21.05 -10.71 15.08
CA GLY A 95 21.34 -9.26 15.03
C GLY A 95 21.37 -8.72 13.61
N GLN A 96 22.00 -9.45 12.68
CA GLN A 96 22.02 -9.11 11.26
C GLN A 96 20.62 -9.15 10.66
N ALA A 97 19.86 -10.22 10.87
CA ALA A 97 18.50 -10.36 10.38
C ALA A 97 17.57 -9.29 10.96
N ALA A 98 17.68 -8.96 12.25
CA ALA A 98 16.92 -7.90 12.89
C ALA A 98 17.26 -6.53 12.29
N SER A 99 18.54 -6.25 12.03
CA SER A 99 18.96 -5.01 11.37
C SER A 99 18.50 -4.93 9.90
N ALA A 100 18.46 -6.06 9.19
CA ALA A 100 17.98 -6.13 7.81
C ALA A 100 16.44 -6.09 7.70
N ALA A 101 15.74 -6.59 8.72
CA ALA A 101 14.29 -6.52 8.83
C ALA A 101 13.79 -5.13 9.23
N GLN A 102 14.66 -4.27 9.76
CA GLN A 102 14.35 -2.86 9.93
C GLN A 102 14.29 -2.19 8.56
N ARG A 103 13.21 -1.44 8.32
CA ARG A 103 13.01 -0.72 7.07
C ARG A 103 14.17 0.27 6.87
N PRO A 104 14.86 0.28 5.71
CA PRO A 104 15.96 1.21 5.48
C PRO A 104 15.50 2.67 5.62
N PRO A 105 16.37 3.59 6.09
CA PRO A 105 16.01 5.00 6.25
C PRO A 105 15.75 5.73 4.92
N SER A 106 16.05 5.09 3.79
CA SER A 106 15.70 5.57 2.44
C SER A 106 14.24 5.36 2.07
N HIS A 107 13.50 4.55 2.83
CA HIS A 107 12.08 4.31 2.61
C HIS A 107 11.24 5.15 3.57
N PRO A 108 10.07 5.64 3.12
CA PRO A 108 9.19 6.44 3.96
C PRO A 108 8.80 5.66 5.22
N SER A 109 8.61 6.41 6.31
CA SER A 109 8.11 5.86 7.56
C SER A 109 6.76 5.15 7.33
N PRO A 110 6.35 4.21 8.18
CA PRO A 110 5.06 3.52 8.02
C PRO A 110 3.89 4.50 7.85
N ALA A 111 3.85 5.56 8.66
CA ALA A 111 2.83 6.58 8.57
C ALA A 111 2.87 7.37 7.24
N GLU A 112 4.05 7.72 6.75
CA GLU A 112 4.21 8.40 5.45
C GLU A 112 3.84 7.49 4.28
N HIS A 113 4.20 6.21 4.36
CA HIS A 113 3.81 5.21 3.38
C HIS A 113 2.29 5.06 3.32
N ASP A 114 1.62 4.93 4.46
CA ASP A 114 0.16 4.77 4.51
C ASP A 114 -0.55 6.03 4.01
N ALA A 115 -0.03 7.22 4.35
CA ALA A 115 -0.51 8.48 3.79
C ALA A 115 -0.33 8.53 2.27
N GLN A 116 0.80 8.04 1.74
CA GLN A 116 1.05 7.97 0.31
C GLN A 116 0.13 6.98 -0.40
N VAL A 117 -0.14 5.82 0.22
CA VAL A 117 -1.09 4.83 -0.31
C VAL A 117 -2.49 5.44 -0.40
N HIS A 118 -2.98 6.08 0.66
CA HIS A 118 -4.29 6.74 0.64
C HIS A 118 -4.39 7.86 -0.40
N LEU A 119 -3.30 8.63 -0.59
CA LEU A 119 -3.25 9.66 -1.61
C LEU A 119 -3.31 9.05 -3.02
N LEU A 120 -2.60 7.95 -3.26
CA LEU A 120 -2.64 7.23 -4.53
C LEU A 120 -4.02 6.61 -4.80
N GLU A 121 -4.66 6.03 -3.78
CA GLU A 121 -6.03 5.51 -3.88
C GLU A 121 -6.99 6.64 -4.28
N GLN A 122 -6.91 7.80 -3.61
CA GLN A 122 -7.74 8.95 -3.93
C GLN A 122 -7.52 9.44 -5.37
N GLN A 123 -6.26 9.49 -5.82
CA GLN A 123 -5.93 9.84 -7.20
C GLN A 123 -6.51 8.84 -8.20
N GLN A 124 -6.43 7.54 -7.91
CA GLN A 124 -6.99 6.49 -8.76
C GLN A 124 -8.51 6.63 -8.89
N TYR A 125 -9.22 6.85 -7.78
CA TYR A 125 -10.67 7.09 -7.80
C TYR A 125 -11.02 8.36 -8.58
N SER A 126 -10.27 9.44 -8.39
CA SER A 126 -10.48 10.70 -9.12
C SER A 126 -10.26 10.52 -10.62
N ALA A 127 -9.18 9.87 -11.02
CA ALA A 127 -8.86 9.62 -12.43
C ALA A 127 -9.92 8.73 -13.09
N GLY A 128 -10.36 7.66 -12.41
CA GLY A 128 -11.44 6.80 -12.91
C GLY A 128 -12.76 7.55 -13.08
N LYS A 129 -13.09 8.45 -12.16
CA LYS A 129 -14.28 9.30 -12.27
C LYS A 129 -14.19 10.27 -13.45
N GLN A 130 -13.06 10.97 -13.59
CA GLN A 130 -12.83 11.91 -14.69
C GLN A 130 -12.90 11.21 -16.05
N LEU A 131 -12.29 10.02 -16.18
CA LEU A 131 -12.36 9.23 -17.40
C LEU A 131 -13.80 8.88 -17.77
N ASN A 132 -14.61 8.48 -16.80
CA ASN A 132 -16.02 8.14 -17.05
C ASN A 132 -16.86 9.38 -17.45
N GLU A 133 -16.61 10.53 -16.81
CA GLU A 133 -17.23 11.80 -17.17
C GLU A 133 -16.85 12.21 -18.60
N GLU A 134 -15.57 12.14 -18.95
CA GLU A 134 -15.06 12.43 -20.30
C GLU A 134 -15.64 11.48 -21.34
N GLN A 135 -15.73 10.19 -21.05
CA GLN A 135 -16.33 9.21 -21.94
C GLN A 135 -17.81 9.49 -22.19
N THR A 136 -18.54 9.90 -21.15
CA THR A 136 -19.94 10.32 -21.29
C THR A 136 -20.07 11.55 -22.19
N VAL A 137 -19.17 12.53 -22.06
CA VAL A 137 -19.15 13.72 -22.93
C VAL A 137 -18.81 13.34 -24.36
N LEU A 138 -17.83 12.46 -24.56
CA LEU A 138 -17.42 11.96 -25.87
C LEU A 138 -18.59 11.27 -26.57
N SER A 139 -19.30 10.36 -25.89
CA SER A 139 -20.48 9.69 -26.45
C SER A 139 -21.58 10.68 -26.86
N LYS A 140 -21.82 11.75 -26.09
CA LYS A 140 -22.76 12.81 -26.49
C LYS A 140 -22.31 13.52 -27.76
N LYS A 141 -21.01 13.83 -27.87
CA LYS A 141 -20.43 14.49 -29.04
C LYS A 141 -20.46 13.60 -30.28
N GLU A 142 -20.25 12.30 -30.13
CA GLU A 142 -20.39 11.33 -31.23
C GLU A 142 -21.82 11.26 -31.76
N VAL A 143 -22.82 11.28 -30.87
CA VAL A 143 -24.23 11.32 -31.27
C VAL A 143 -24.56 12.63 -32.01
N GLU A 144 -24.13 13.78 -31.48
CA GLU A 144 -24.29 15.09 -32.16
C GLU A 144 -23.65 15.07 -33.55
N LEU A 145 -22.43 14.57 -33.66
CA LEU A 145 -21.68 14.46 -34.91
C LEU A 145 -22.40 13.54 -35.91
N GLY A 146 -22.96 12.42 -35.43
CA GLY A 146 -23.83 11.55 -36.23
C GLY A 146 -25.05 12.30 -36.79
N GLY A 147 -25.71 13.13 -35.97
CA GLY A 147 -26.82 13.98 -36.38
C GLY A 147 -26.43 14.99 -37.46
N TRP A 148 -25.30 15.69 -37.29
CA TRP A 148 -24.80 16.64 -38.29
C TRP A 148 -24.42 15.96 -39.61
N LYS A 149 -23.84 14.76 -39.57
CA LYS A 149 -23.55 13.98 -40.77
C LYS A 149 -24.82 13.61 -41.53
N ALA A 150 -25.86 13.14 -40.82
CA ALA A 150 -27.14 12.84 -41.43
C ALA A 150 -27.80 14.09 -42.05
N ALA A 151 -27.81 15.22 -41.31
CA ALA A 151 -28.36 16.48 -41.82
C ALA A 151 -27.61 16.98 -43.08
N LYS A 152 -26.28 16.84 -43.10
CA LYS A 152 -25.45 17.15 -44.27
C LYS A 152 -25.83 16.28 -45.47
N GLU A 153 -26.06 14.98 -45.26
CA GLU A 153 -26.47 14.07 -46.33
C GLU A 153 -27.84 14.43 -46.89
N GLU A 154 -28.80 14.79 -46.02
CA GLU A 154 -30.12 15.24 -46.45
C GLU A 154 -30.04 16.54 -47.27
N VAL A 155 -29.23 17.51 -46.86
CA VAL A 155 -28.99 18.73 -47.67
C VAL A 155 -28.34 18.40 -49.01
N ALA A 156 -27.41 17.43 -49.05
CA ALA A 156 -26.77 17.01 -50.30
C ALA A 156 -27.74 16.30 -51.27
N LYS A 157 -28.79 15.65 -50.75
CA LYS A 157 -29.86 15.02 -51.55
C LYS A 157 -30.87 16.03 -52.11
N VAL A 158 -30.92 17.25 -51.58
CA VAL A 158 -31.71 18.34 -52.17
C VAL A 158 -31.00 18.78 -53.45
N GLU A 159 -31.36 18.14 -54.57
CA GLU A 159 -31.02 18.65 -55.90
C GLU A 159 -31.58 20.07 -56.01
N ALA A 160 -30.69 21.06 -56.12
CA ALA A 160 -31.09 22.42 -56.41
C ALA A 160 -31.74 22.44 -57.79
N TYR A 161 -33.08 22.40 -57.83
CA TYR A 161 -33.86 22.58 -59.05
C TYR A 161 -33.41 23.89 -59.71
N SER A 162 -32.60 23.74 -60.75
CA SER A 162 -31.92 24.80 -61.48
C SER A 162 -32.92 25.54 -62.37
N SER A 163 -33.80 26.32 -61.75
CA SER A 163 -34.56 27.36 -62.42
C SER A 163 -34.22 28.69 -61.74
N THR A 164 -33.65 29.63 -62.50
CA THR A 164 -33.37 31.00 -62.03
C THR A 164 -34.60 31.69 -61.42
N ALA A 165 -35.80 31.25 -61.82
CA ALA A 165 -37.07 31.71 -61.25
C ALA A 165 -37.25 31.28 -59.79
N ASP A 166 -36.79 30.09 -59.42
CA ASP A 166 -36.91 29.58 -58.04
C ASP A 166 -35.91 30.25 -57.11
N TRP A 167 -34.70 30.58 -57.59
CA TRP A 167 -33.73 31.36 -56.82
C TRP A 167 -34.25 32.74 -56.44
N SER A 168 -34.99 33.41 -57.34
CA SER A 168 -35.60 34.71 -57.07
C SER A 168 -36.71 34.59 -56.02
N ARG A 169 -37.52 33.51 -56.08
CA ARG A 169 -38.57 33.21 -55.09
C ARG A 169 -37.98 32.85 -53.73
N ILE A 170 -36.93 32.02 -53.69
CA ILE A 170 -36.22 31.64 -52.46
C ILE A 170 -35.61 32.89 -51.83
N ARG A 171 -34.93 33.74 -52.62
CA ARG A 171 -34.35 34.99 -52.12
C ARG A 171 -35.41 35.94 -51.61
N LEU A 172 -36.54 36.06 -52.31
CA LEU A 172 -37.67 36.88 -51.87
C LEU A 172 -38.26 36.34 -50.57
N LYS A 173 -38.45 35.01 -50.46
CA LYS A 173 -38.92 34.36 -49.25
C LYS A 173 -37.97 34.58 -48.07
N LEU A 174 -36.66 34.44 -48.30
CA LEU A 174 -35.63 34.71 -47.30
C LEU A 174 -35.70 36.15 -46.78
N PHE A 175 -35.86 37.13 -47.67
CA PHE A 175 -36.01 38.52 -47.25
C PHE A 175 -37.30 38.78 -46.47
N MET A 176 -38.41 38.14 -46.86
CA MET A 176 -39.67 38.24 -46.10
C MET A 176 -39.57 37.59 -44.71
N GLU A 177 -38.91 36.43 -44.60
CA GLU A 177 -38.66 35.75 -43.32
C GLU A 177 -37.69 36.55 -42.44
N ALA A 178 -36.74 37.28 -43.05
CA ALA A 178 -35.90 38.25 -42.35
C ALA A 178 -36.63 39.56 -41.98
N GLY A 179 -37.95 39.63 -42.16
CA GLY A 179 -38.77 40.79 -41.77
C GLY A 179 -38.73 41.96 -42.76
N ILE A 180 -38.12 41.81 -43.94
CA ILE A 180 -38.02 42.87 -44.95
C ILE A 180 -39.12 42.67 -46.00
N SER A 181 -40.05 43.61 -46.07
CA SER A 181 -41.14 43.60 -47.06
C SER A 181 -41.16 44.85 -47.92
N PHE A 182 -41.39 44.68 -49.22
CA PHE A 182 -41.48 45.77 -50.17
C PHE A 182 -42.94 46.20 -50.36
N VAL A 183 -43.21 47.50 -50.19
CA VAL A 183 -44.52 48.10 -50.38
C VAL A 183 -44.48 48.95 -51.67
N PRO A 184 -45.15 48.50 -52.74
CA PRO A 184 -45.22 49.28 -53.97
C PRO A 184 -46.02 50.56 -53.76
N PRO A 185 -45.78 51.59 -54.60
CA PRO A 185 -46.52 52.84 -54.53
C PRO A 185 -47.99 52.60 -54.89
N LYS A 186 -48.91 53.19 -54.12
CA LYS A 186 -50.36 53.09 -54.39
C LYS A 186 -50.81 54.02 -55.50
N ASP A 187 -50.16 55.19 -55.61
CA ASP A 187 -50.45 56.25 -56.58
C ASP A 187 -49.15 56.76 -57.23
N SER A 188 -49.27 57.43 -58.39
CA SER A 188 -48.12 57.99 -59.15
C SER A 188 -47.30 59.05 -58.40
N THR A 189 -47.83 59.56 -57.29
CA THR A 189 -47.21 60.56 -56.41
C THR A 189 -46.55 59.95 -55.16
N SER A 190 -46.77 58.67 -54.90
CA SER A 190 -46.21 57.98 -53.72
C SER A 190 -44.88 57.29 -54.08
N ALA A 191 -43.86 57.45 -53.24
CA ALA A 191 -42.60 56.74 -53.40
C ALA A 191 -42.69 55.31 -52.84
N SER A 192 -42.00 54.37 -53.49
CA SER A 192 -41.88 52.98 -53.01
C SER A 192 -41.27 52.94 -51.61
N LYS A 193 -41.76 52.07 -50.74
CA LYS A 193 -41.24 51.94 -49.36
C LYS A 193 -40.85 50.51 -49.05
N VAL A 194 -39.86 50.34 -48.18
CA VAL A 194 -39.51 49.06 -47.57
C VAL A 194 -39.93 49.12 -46.11
N LEU A 195 -40.66 48.11 -45.66
CA LEU A 195 -40.94 47.88 -44.25
C LEU A 195 -39.93 46.87 -43.72
N ILE A 196 -39.34 47.20 -42.57
CA ILE A 196 -38.37 46.36 -41.87
C ILE A 196 -38.98 46.07 -40.51
N ARG A 197 -39.33 44.81 -40.28
CA ARG A 197 -39.78 44.31 -38.98
C ARG A 197 -38.60 43.66 -38.28
N ASN A 198 -38.23 44.18 -37.12
CA ASN A 198 -37.21 43.55 -36.28
C ASN A 198 -37.91 42.82 -35.13
N ASP A 199 -37.93 41.49 -35.19
CA ASP A 199 -38.61 40.67 -34.19
C ASP A 199 -37.88 40.68 -32.82
N ALA A 200 -36.60 41.04 -32.77
CA ALA A 200 -35.86 41.17 -31.52
C ALA A 200 -36.11 42.50 -30.81
N LYS A 201 -36.38 43.59 -31.56
CA LYS A 201 -36.68 44.93 -31.04
C LYS A 201 -38.18 45.23 -30.94
N GLU A 202 -39.02 44.32 -31.42
CA GLU A 202 -40.48 44.48 -31.53
C GLU A 202 -40.89 45.79 -32.27
N ASP A 203 -40.09 46.24 -33.23
CA ASP A 203 -40.31 47.49 -33.95
C ASP A 203 -40.48 47.29 -35.48
N VAL A 204 -41.11 48.29 -36.12
CA VAL A 204 -41.36 48.31 -37.56
C VAL A 204 -40.96 49.66 -38.13
N HIS A 205 -39.93 49.66 -38.98
CA HIS A 205 -39.43 50.86 -39.64
C HIS A 205 -39.87 50.91 -41.09
N SER A 206 -40.21 52.11 -41.57
CA SER A 206 -40.52 52.37 -42.98
C SER A 206 -39.43 53.22 -43.62
N VAL A 207 -38.73 52.65 -44.60
CA VAL A 207 -37.68 53.33 -45.37
C VAL A 207 -38.21 53.65 -46.76
N VAL A 208 -38.20 54.94 -47.13
CA VAL A 208 -38.60 55.37 -48.48
C VAL A 208 -37.46 55.14 -49.46
N ILE A 209 -37.74 54.47 -50.58
CA ILE A 209 -36.82 54.32 -51.70
C ILE A 209 -37.09 55.47 -52.66
N ASP A 210 -36.21 56.47 -52.62
CA ASP A 210 -36.21 57.60 -53.54
C ASP A 210 -34.83 57.70 -54.22
N SER A 211 -34.79 58.28 -55.42
CA SER A 211 -33.56 58.52 -56.19
C SER A 211 -32.70 59.64 -55.61
N SER A 212 -33.19 60.37 -54.60
CA SER A 212 -32.43 61.42 -53.90
C SER A 212 -31.29 60.88 -53.04
N ARG A 213 -31.34 59.61 -52.62
CA ARG A 213 -30.33 58.97 -51.77
C ARG A 213 -29.52 57.93 -52.55
N SER A 214 -28.25 57.75 -52.20
CA SER A 214 -27.43 56.71 -52.81
C SER A 214 -27.91 55.32 -52.39
N LYS A 215 -27.82 54.36 -53.32
CA LYS A 215 -28.22 52.96 -53.06
C LYS A 215 -27.46 52.34 -51.88
N SER A 216 -26.18 52.67 -51.74
CA SER A 216 -25.34 52.21 -50.63
C SER A 216 -25.79 52.78 -49.28
N TYR A 217 -26.18 54.06 -49.22
CA TYR A 217 -26.73 54.65 -48.01
C TYR A 217 -28.02 53.95 -47.58
N THR A 218 -28.94 53.73 -48.52
CA THR A 218 -30.20 53.02 -48.24
C THR A 218 -29.95 51.58 -47.81
N ALA A 219 -29.01 50.86 -48.43
CA ALA A 219 -28.66 49.50 -48.01
C ALA A 219 -28.08 49.45 -46.59
N ASN A 220 -27.16 50.36 -46.25
CA ASN A 220 -26.58 50.43 -44.91
C ASN A 220 -27.65 50.77 -43.86
N LEU A 221 -28.58 51.68 -44.18
CA LEU A 221 -29.70 52.01 -43.32
C LEU A 221 -30.59 50.78 -43.08
N ILE A 222 -30.97 50.05 -44.14
CA ILE A 222 -31.78 48.84 -44.02
C ILE A 222 -31.07 47.81 -43.11
N TRP A 223 -29.78 47.57 -43.33
CA TRP A 223 -29.01 46.63 -42.51
C TRP A 223 -28.89 47.07 -41.05
N SER A 224 -28.73 48.37 -40.79
CA SER A 224 -28.66 48.89 -39.41
C SER A 224 -29.98 48.76 -38.64
N LEU A 225 -31.12 48.82 -39.34
CA LEU A 225 -32.44 48.66 -38.74
C LEU A 225 -32.79 47.19 -38.54
N ALA A 226 -32.33 46.32 -39.44
CA ALA A 226 -32.55 44.88 -39.36
C ALA A 226 -31.60 44.15 -38.39
N SER A 227 -30.50 44.76 -37.96
CA SER A 227 -29.53 44.14 -37.06
C SER A 227 -29.87 44.32 -35.57
N ASP A 228 -29.42 43.33 -34.78
CA ASP A 228 -29.60 43.22 -33.33
C ASP A 228 -28.62 44.07 -32.49
N GLN A 229 -27.98 45.09 -33.07
CA GLN A 229 -27.19 46.01 -32.24
C GLN A 229 -28.07 46.86 -31.33
#